data_AF-A0A518DUR8-F1
#
_entry.id   AF-A0A518DUR8-F1
#
_cell.length_a   1.000
_cell.length_b   1.000
_cell.length_c   1.000
_cell.angle_alpha   90.00
_cell.angle_beta   90.00
_cell.angle_gamma   90.00
#
_symmetry.space_group_name_H-M   'P 1'
#
loop_
_entity.id
_entity.type
_entity.pdbx_description
1 polymer ?
#
loop_
_entity_poly.entity_id
_entity_poly.type
_entity_poly.pdbx_seq_one_letter_code
_entity_poly.pdbx_strand_id
1 'polypeptide(L)'
;MVLLRFDDGNWAPYFCTDPSADVREILEAVAARWAIEECFQGMKEVWGAGQQQVRNVWSSIGCWNLNSWVYGLVELCSWESPQAELSDRRSRPWDNASRRPSHADRRRTIARKMLENQFLATLPPTPNSPQIRTLIEGLIAIVK
;
A
#
# COMPACT_ATOMS: atom_id res chain seq x y z
N MET A 1 -9.29 20.56 -24.60
CA MET A 1 -8.51 21.42 -23.68
C MET A 1 -9.45 21.94 -22.62
N VAL A 2 -9.08 21.85 -21.36
CA VAL A 2 -9.83 22.37 -20.21
C VAL A 2 -8.95 23.40 -19.50
N LEU A 3 -9.51 24.56 -19.19
CA LEU A 3 -8.84 25.58 -18.38
C LEU A 3 -9.49 25.61 -17.00
N LEU A 4 -8.77 25.16 -15.98
CA LEU A 4 -9.26 25.08 -14.61
C LEU A 4 -8.84 26.34 -13.84
N ARG A 5 -9.78 26.96 -13.11
CA ARG A 5 -9.51 28.00 -12.12
C ARG A 5 -9.55 27.40 -10.72
N PHE A 6 -8.50 27.63 -9.95
CA PHE A 6 -8.45 27.26 -8.53
C PHE A 6 -9.01 28.37 -7.64
N ASP A 7 -9.37 28.04 -6.40
CA ASP A 7 -9.93 28.97 -5.43
C ASP A 7 -8.97 30.10 -5.05
N ASP A 8 -7.66 29.87 -5.15
CA ASP A 8 -6.61 30.87 -4.95
C ASP A 8 -6.46 31.86 -6.13
N GLY A 9 -7.28 31.70 -7.18
CA GLY A 9 -7.28 32.53 -8.38
C GLY A 9 -6.29 32.09 -9.46
N ASN A 10 -5.49 31.04 -9.22
CA ASN A 10 -4.59 30.48 -10.22
C ASN A 10 -5.34 29.72 -11.32
N TRP A 11 -4.70 29.58 -12.48
CA TRP A 11 -5.24 28.89 -13.64
C TRP A 11 -4.28 27.80 -14.11
N ALA A 12 -4.82 26.63 -14.45
CA ALA A 12 -4.05 25.53 -15.07
C ALA A 12 -4.72 25.03 -16.36
N PRO A 13 -3.99 24.98 -17.48
CA PRO A 13 -4.46 24.36 -18.71
C PRO A 13 -4.17 22.85 -18.70
N TYR A 14 -5.20 22.06 -19.01
CA TYR A 14 -5.09 20.61 -19.23
C TYR A 14 -5.47 20.25 -20.66
N PHE A 15 -4.62 19.44 -21.30
CA PHE A 15 -4.80 18.96 -22.66
C PHE A 15 -5.08 17.46 -22.65
N CYS A 16 -6.00 17.02 -23.51
CA CYS A 16 -6.31 15.63 -23.75
C CYS A 16 -6.21 15.37 -25.25
N THR A 17 -5.61 14.23 -25.62
CA THR A 17 -5.47 13.79 -27.01
C THR A 17 -6.72 13.09 -27.52
N ASP A 18 -7.57 12.61 -26.63
CA ASP A 18 -8.88 12.06 -26.99
C ASP A 18 -9.86 13.22 -27.24
N PRO A 19 -10.37 13.39 -28.48
CA PRO A 19 -11.30 14.46 -28.81
C PRO A 19 -12.71 14.24 -28.27
N SER A 20 -13.05 13.01 -27.85
CA SER A 20 -14.35 12.67 -27.28
C SER A 20 -14.41 12.78 -25.76
N ALA A 21 -13.25 12.90 -25.10
CA ALA A 21 -13.17 12.99 -23.65
C ALA A 21 -13.88 14.25 -23.12
N ASP A 22 -14.76 14.06 -22.16
CA ASP A 22 -15.48 15.14 -21.52
C ASP A 22 -14.62 15.85 -20.45
N VAL A 23 -15.12 16.96 -19.90
CA VAL A 23 -14.40 17.75 -18.90
C VAL A 23 -14.16 16.93 -17.62
N ARG A 24 -15.11 16.08 -17.22
CA ARG A 24 -15.00 15.27 -16.01
C ARG A 24 -13.90 14.24 -16.16
N GLU A 25 -13.88 13.51 -17.26
CA GLU A 25 -12.88 12.48 -17.55
C GLU A 25 -11.46 13.06 -17.55
N ILE A 26 -11.29 14.25 -18.13
CA ILE A 26 -10.00 14.96 -18.13
C ILE A 26 -9.58 15.31 -16.70
N LEU A 27 -10.48 15.84 -15.88
CA LEU A 27 -10.18 16.22 -14.50
C LEU A 27 -9.94 15.00 -13.59
N GLU A 28 -10.68 13.91 -13.79
CA GLU A 28 -10.48 12.65 -13.07
C GLU A 28 -9.12 12.02 -13.41
N ALA A 29 -8.72 12.01 -14.69
CA ALA A 29 -7.41 11.53 -15.11
C ALA A 29 -6.26 12.36 -14.51
N VAL A 30 -6.41 13.69 -14.48
CA VAL A 30 -5.45 14.60 -13.85
C VAL A 30 -5.38 14.35 -12.34
N ALA A 31 -6.52 14.21 -11.66
CA ALA A 31 -6.55 13.92 -10.23
C ALA A 31 -5.93 12.56 -9.89
N ALA A 32 -6.18 11.55 -10.72
CA ALA A 32 -5.63 10.20 -10.56
C ALA A 32 -4.10 10.15 -10.75
N ARG A 33 -3.50 11.14 -11.41
CA ARG A 33 -2.04 11.22 -11.62
C ARG A 33 -1.26 11.13 -10.31
N TRP A 34 -1.80 11.69 -9.21
CA TRP A 34 -1.13 11.68 -7.90
C TRP A 34 -0.86 10.27 -7.34
N ALA A 35 -1.56 9.26 -7.87
CA ALA A 35 -1.31 7.87 -7.50
C ALA A 35 0.15 7.43 -7.75
N ILE A 36 0.86 8.03 -8.72
CA ILE A 36 2.28 7.71 -8.96
C ILE A 36 3.19 8.21 -7.85
N GLU A 37 2.90 9.37 -7.26
CA GLU A 37 3.64 9.91 -6.13
C GLU A 37 3.41 9.07 -4.87
N GLU A 38 2.17 8.64 -4.64
CA GLU A 38 1.85 7.69 -3.56
C GLU A 38 2.62 6.37 -3.75
N CYS A 39 2.69 5.85 -4.98
CA CYS A 39 3.47 4.65 -5.31
C CYS A 39 4.96 4.83 -4.99
N PHE A 40 5.58 5.92 -5.46
CA PHE A 40 6.99 6.19 -5.18
C PHE A 40 7.26 6.42 -3.69
N GLN A 41 6.33 7.02 -2.95
CA GLN A 41 6.43 7.14 -1.51
C GLN A 41 6.42 5.75 -0.86
N GLY A 42 5.49 4.87 -1.24
CA GLY A 42 5.44 3.50 -0.74
C GLY A 42 6.70 2.69 -1.07
N MET A 43 7.24 2.83 -2.28
CA MET A 43 8.52 2.21 -2.67
C MET A 43 9.68 2.61 -1.75
N LYS A 44 9.78 3.89 -1.39
CA LYS A 44 10.87 4.38 -0.51
C LYS A 44 10.63 4.01 0.95
N GLU A 45 9.46 4.34 1.47
CA GLU A 45 9.17 4.24 2.91
C GLU A 45 8.85 2.82 3.38
N VAL A 46 8.25 1.98 2.51
CA VAL A 46 7.84 0.62 2.87
C VAL A 46 8.86 -0.42 2.43
N TRP A 47 9.45 -0.25 1.24
CA TRP A 47 10.40 -1.20 0.67
C TRP A 47 11.86 -0.76 0.76
N GLY A 48 12.14 0.43 1.32
CA GLY A 48 13.50 0.94 1.45
C GLY A 48 14.20 1.12 0.10
N ALA A 49 13.46 1.43 -0.98
CA ALA A 49 14.07 1.67 -2.29
C ALA A 49 15.09 2.82 -2.19
N GLY A 50 16.36 2.53 -2.52
CA GLY A 50 17.49 3.44 -2.37
C GLY A 50 18.28 3.25 -1.07
N GLN A 51 17.84 2.38 -0.16
CA GLN A 51 18.55 2.04 1.08
C GLN A 51 19.38 0.74 0.94
N GLN A 52 19.30 0.05 -0.19
CA GLN A 52 20.02 -1.21 -0.42
C GLN A 52 21.53 -1.00 -0.47
N GLN A 53 22.26 -1.77 0.33
CA GLN A 53 23.73 -1.72 0.44
C GLN A 53 24.40 -2.70 -0.53
N VAL A 54 24.12 -2.57 -1.83
CA VAL A 54 24.69 -3.43 -2.88
C VAL A 54 25.92 -2.78 -3.54
N ARG A 55 26.85 -3.61 -4.01
CA ARG A 55 28.20 -3.16 -4.39
C ARG A 55 28.36 -2.74 -5.86
N ASN A 56 27.34 -2.91 -6.69
CA ASN A 56 27.39 -2.53 -8.10
C ASN A 56 26.02 -2.05 -8.61
N VAL A 57 26.05 -1.27 -9.69
CA VAL A 57 24.86 -0.65 -10.29
C VAL A 57 23.83 -1.67 -10.79
N TRP A 58 24.27 -2.82 -11.30
CA TRP A 58 23.38 -3.86 -11.79
C TRP A 58 22.58 -4.50 -10.66
N SER A 59 23.22 -4.72 -9.52
CA SER A 59 22.55 -5.16 -8.30
C SER A 59 21.57 -4.11 -7.80
N SER A 60 21.89 -2.80 -7.88
CA SER A 60 20.96 -1.73 -7.52
C SER A 60 19.72 -1.72 -8.42
N ILE A 61 19.92 -1.89 -9.73
CA ILE A 61 18.83 -2.02 -10.71
C ILE A 61 18.00 -3.27 -10.40
N GLY A 62 18.63 -4.39 -10.07
CA GLY A 62 17.94 -5.62 -9.65
C GLY A 62 17.08 -5.41 -8.41
N CYS A 63 17.61 -4.75 -7.38
CA CYS A 63 16.87 -4.38 -6.18
C CYS A 63 15.66 -3.48 -6.47
N TRP A 64 15.82 -2.49 -7.36
CA TRP A 64 14.72 -1.62 -7.79
C TRP A 64 13.59 -2.42 -8.44
N ASN A 65 13.91 -3.33 -9.36
CA ASN A 65 12.93 -4.18 -10.01
C ASN A 65 12.24 -5.11 -9.01
N LEU A 66 13.00 -5.75 -8.11
CA LEU A 66 12.44 -6.60 -7.07
C LEU A 66 11.45 -5.84 -6.18
N ASN A 67 11.83 -4.66 -5.69
CA ASN A 67 10.94 -3.81 -4.90
C ASN A 67 9.65 -3.47 -5.68
N SER A 68 9.78 -3.13 -6.97
CA SER A 68 8.65 -2.77 -7.83
C SER A 68 7.70 -3.96 -8.03
N TRP A 69 8.24 -5.16 -8.26
CA TRP A 69 7.43 -6.37 -8.41
C TRP A 69 6.71 -6.74 -7.13
N VAL A 70 7.37 -6.71 -5.98
CA VAL A 70 6.72 -7.06 -4.72
C VAL A 70 5.69 -6.00 -4.32
N TYR A 71 5.95 -4.71 -4.60
CA TYR A 71 4.94 -3.66 -4.45
C TYR A 71 3.68 -3.98 -5.28
N GLY A 72 3.85 -4.29 -6.57
CA GLY A 72 2.75 -4.65 -7.46
C GLY A 72 1.99 -5.89 -7.00
N LEU A 73 2.68 -6.92 -6.54
CA LEU A 73 2.07 -8.14 -5.99
C LEU A 73 1.22 -7.83 -4.76
N VAL A 74 1.69 -6.98 -3.84
CA VAL A 74 0.92 -6.59 -2.66
C VAL A 74 -0.37 -5.86 -3.04
N GLU A 75 -0.30 -4.93 -3.99
CA GLU A 75 -1.48 -4.21 -4.49
C GLU A 75 -2.47 -5.17 -5.17
N LEU A 76 -1.99 -6.07 -6.03
CA LEU A 76 -2.84 -7.06 -6.70
C LEU A 76 -3.48 -8.05 -5.72
N CYS A 77 -2.73 -8.58 -4.76
CA CYS A 77 -3.23 -9.52 -3.75
C CYS A 77 -4.28 -8.91 -2.81
N SER A 78 -4.34 -7.58 -2.73
CA SER A 78 -5.30 -6.86 -1.88
C SER A 78 -6.33 -6.05 -2.67
N TRP A 79 -6.38 -6.22 -3.99
CA TRP A 79 -7.18 -5.41 -4.90
C TRP A 79 -8.68 -5.41 -4.54
N GLU A 80 -9.22 -6.59 -4.24
CA GLU A 80 -10.63 -6.78 -3.88
C GLU A 80 -10.86 -6.90 -2.36
N SER A 81 -9.81 -6.72 -1.55
CA SER A 81 -9.94 -6.85 -0.10
C SER A 81 -10.65 -5.63 0.50
N PRO A 82 -11.68 -5.84 1.36
CA PRO A 82 -12.36 -4.75 2.04
C PRO A 82 -11.42 -3.92 2.92
N GLN A 83 -11.67 -2.61 3.02
CA GLN A 83 -10.89 -1.70 3.88
C GLN A 83 -10.83 -2.17 5.36
N ALA A 84 -11.93 -2.72 5.87
CA ALA A 84 -12.01 -3.24 7.23
C ALA A 84 -11.05 -4.41 7.49
N GLU A 85 -10.67 -5.18 6.47
CA GLU A 85 -9.67 -6.25 6.58
C GLU A 85 -8.24 -5.72 6.45
N LEU A 86 -8.06 -4.67 5.64
CA LEU A 86 -6.72 -4.17 5.32
C LEU A 86 -6.17 -3.21 6.37
N SER A 87 -7.02 -2.45 7.05
CA SER A 87 -6.61 -1.44 8.01
C SER A 87 -7.39 -1.52 9.31
N ASP A 88 -6.68 -1.67 10.43
CA ASP A 88 -7.21 -1.52 11.79
C ASP A 88 -6.59 -0.25 12.41
N ARG A 89 -7.45 0.72 12.73
CA ARG A 89 -7.05 2.03 13.26
C ARG A 89 -7.41 2.22 14.74
N ARG A 90 -7.84 1.16 15.45
CA ARG A 90 -8.24 1.26 16.87
C ARG A 90 -7.15 1.84 17.77
N SER A 91 -5.88 1.63 17.44
CA SER A 91 -4.73 2.18 18.15
C SER A 91 -4.37 3.63 17.78
N ARG A 92 -5.08 4.23 16.82
CA ARG A 92 -4.83 5.59 16.27
C ARG A 92 -6.13 6.39 16.25
N PRO A 93 -6.73 6.72 17.41
CA PRO A 93 -8.03 7.39 17.47
C PRO A 93 -8.06 8.80 16.86
N TRP A 94 -6.89 9.42 16.67
CA TRP A 94 -6.75 10.72 16.00
C TRP A 94 -6.74 10.61 14.46
N ASP A 95 -6.66 9.40 13.91
CA ASP A 95 -6.61 9.16 12.47
C ASP A 95 -8.02 8.91 11.92
N ASN A 96 -8.26 9.30 10.65
CA ASN A 96 -9.56 9.12 10.03
C ASN A 96 -9.84 7.63 9.79
N ALA A 97 -10.90 7.10 10.40
CA ALA A 97 -11.34 5.72 10.26
C ALA A 97 -11.73 5.34 8.81
N SER A 98 -12.27 6.29 8.04
CA SER A 98 -12.71 6.07 6.66
C SER A 98 -11.60 6.26 5.62
N ARG A 99 -10.39 6.67 6.02
CA ARG A 99 -9.28 6.87 5.08
C ARG A 99 -8.87 5.55 4.42
N ARG A 100 -8.66 5.60 3.11
CA ARG A 100 -8.18 4.48 2.29
C ARG A 100 -6.96 3.78 2.95
N PRO A 101 -6.90 2.44 2.92
CA PRO A 101 -5.71 1.71 3.35
C PRO A 101 -4.47 2.14 2.57
N SER A 102 -3.38 2.38 3.29
CA SER A 102 -2.08 2.65 2.68
C SER A 102 -1.44 1.36 2.13
N HIS A 103 -0.41 1.51 1.29
CA HIS A 103 0.40 0.37 0.86
C HIS A 103 1.01 -0.39 2.05
N ALA A 104 1.40 0.32 3.10
CA ALA A 104 1.93 -0.28 4.33
C ALA A 104 0.89 -1.14 5.05
N ASP A 105 -0.38 -0.71 5.07
CA ASP A 105 -1.48 -1.48 5.68
C ASP A 105 -1.72 -2.78 4.91
N ARG A 106 -1.74 -2.72 3.57
CA ARG A 106 -1.86 -3.89 2.68
C ARG A 106 -0.73 -4.89 2.92
N ARG A 107 0.53 -4.43 2.85
CA ARG A 107 1.72 -5.27 3.10
C ARG A 107 1.64 -5.91 4.48
N ARG A 108 1.31 -5.14 5.52
CA ARG A 108 1.23 -5.66 6.89
C ARG A 108 0.15 -6.73 7.03
N THR A 109 -0.99 -6.55 6.39
CA THR A 109 -2.09 -7.52 6.43
C THR A 109 -1.71 -8.83 5.73
N ILE A 110 -1.03 -8.76 4.59
CA ILE A 110 -0.50 -9.96 3.92
C ILE A 110 0.54 -10.66 4.78
N ALA A 111 1.52 -9.92 5.31
CA ALA A 111 2.56 -10.46 6.18
C ALA A 111 1.97 -11.15 7.42
N ARG A 112 0.95 -10.54 8.04
CA ARG A 112 0.20 -11.12 9.16
C ARG A 112 -0.44 -12.46 8.77
N LYS A 113 -1.21 -12.51 7.68
CA LYS A 113 -1.84 -13.75 7.18
C LYS A 113 -0.79 -14.84 6.89
N MET A 114 0.35 -14.49 6.31
CA MET A 114 1.43 -15.44 6.04
C MET A 114 2.03 -16.01 7.34
N LEU A 115 2.29 -15.16 8.34
CA LEU A 115 2.80 -15.60 9.64
C LEU A 115 1.78 -16.46 10.40
N GLU A 116 0.52 -16.03 10.45
CA GLU A 116 -0.58 -16.81 11.04
C GLU A 116 -0.65 -18.21 10.42
N ASN A 117 -0.62 -18.31 9.09
CA ASN A 117 -0.64 -19.59 8.39
C ASN A 117 0.59 -20.45 8.73
N GLN A 118 1.79 -19.87 8.83
CA GLN A 118 2.99 -20.60 9.22
C GLN A 118 2.91 -21.14 10.65
N PHE A 119 2.47 -20.30 11.60
CA PHE A 119 2.30 -20.72 12.99
C PHE A 119 1.24 -21.81 13.10
N LEU A 120 0.05 -21.60 12.53
CA LEU A 120 -1.06 -22.56 12.59
C LEU A 120 -0.70 -23.90 11.94
N ALA A 121 0.06 -23.91 10.84
CA ALA A 121 0.52 -25.14 10.20
C ALA A 121 1.55 -25.93 11.03
N THR A 122 2.29 -25.26 11.92
CA THR A 122 3.37 -25.87 12.72
C THR A 122 2.90 -26.27 14.12
N LEU A 123 1.77 -25.74 14.60
CA LEU A 123 1.27 -26.03 15.93
C LEU A 123 0.86 -27.51 16.07
N PRO A 124 1.28 -28.19 17.15
CA PRO A 124 0.86 -29.55 17.41
C PRO A 124 -0.66 -29.62 17.67
N PRO A 125 -1.29 -30.79 17.45
CA PRO A 125 -2.76 -30.94 17.53
C PRO A 125 -3.42 -30.65 18.89
N THR A 126 -2.66 -30.44 19.98
CA THR A 126 -3.20 -30.17 21.34
C THR A 126 -2.25 -29.34 22.22
N PRO A 127 -2.76 -28.59 23.22
CA PRO A 127 -4.06 -27.94 23.28
C PRO A 127 -3.97 -26.52 22.70
N ASN A 128 -4.94 -26.22 21.85
CA ASN A 128 -5.29 -24.91 21.35
C ASN A 128 -5.79 -24.01 22.50
N SER A 129 -4.93 -23.72 23.49
CA SER A 129 -5.30 -22.95 24.66
C SER A 129 -5.46 -21.47 24.26
N PRO A 130 -6.46 -20.77 24.82
CA PRO A 130 -6.62 -19.34 24.59
C PRO A 130 -5.34 -18.55 24.88
N GLN A 131 -4.56 -18.98 25.88
CA GLN A 131 -3.29 -18.36 26.26
C GLN A 131 -2.25 -18.43 25.14
N ILE A 132 -2.08 -19.57 24.48
CA ILE A 132 -1.12 -19.73 23.37
C ILE A 132 -1.56 -18.88 22.18
N ARG A 133 -2.86 -18.83 21.86
CA ARG A 133 -3.39 -17.95 20.81
C ARG A 133 -3.08 -16.49 21.08
N THR A 134 -3.37 -16.00 22.28
CA THR A 134 -3.10 -14.61 22.67
C THR A 134 -1.60 -14.27 22.56
N LEU A 135 -0.70 -15.19 22.92
CA LEU A 135 0.73 -14.99 22.78
C LEU A 135 1.17 -14.91 21.30
N ILE A 136 0.61 -15.78 20.43
CA ILE A 136 0.89 -15.75 18.99
C ILE A 136 0.33 -14.47 18.36
N GLU A 137 -0.91 -14.08 18.67
CA GLU A 137 -1.50 -12.81 18.22
C GLU A 137 -0.66 -11.61 18.65
N GLY A 138 -0.17 -11.62 19.91
CA GLY A 138 0.75 -10.60 20.42
C GLY A 138 2.08 -10.57 19.66
N LEU A 139 2.69 -11.73 19.39
CA LEU A 139 3.94 -11.83 18.63
C LEU A 139 3.76 -11.29 17.20
N ILE A 140 2.68 -11.69 16.53
CA ILE A 140 2.37 -11.27 15.17
C ILE A 140 2.09 -9.76 15.12
N ALA A 141 1.46 -9.19 16.15
CA ALA A 141 1.22 -7.75 16.25
C ALA A 141 2.51 -6.91 16.38
N ILE A 142 3.62 -7.50 16.85
CA ILE A 142 4.92 -6.81 17.00
C ILE A 142 5.70 -6.76 15.67
N VAL A 143 5.40 -7.66 14.73
CA VAL A 143 6.02 -7.64 13.40
C VAL A 143 5.44 -6.47 12.58
N LYS A 144 6.24 -5.40 12.44
CA LYS A 144 5.85 -4.12 11.83
C LYS A 144 5.83 -4.11 10.31
#